data_AF-A0A5N6NAP2-F1
#
_entry.id   AF-A0A5N6NAP2-F1
#
_cell.length_a   1.000
_cell.length_b   1.000
_cell.length_c   1.000
_cell.angle_alpha   90.00
_cell.angle_beta   90.00
_cell.angle_gamma   90.00
#
_symmetry.space_group_name_H-M   'P 1'
#
loop_
_entity.id
_entity.type
_entity.pdbx_description
1 polymer ?
#
loop_
_entity_poly.entity_id
_entity_poly.type
_entity_poly.pdbx_seq_one_letter_code
_entity_poly.pdbx_strand_id
1 'polypeptide(L)'
;MAHNRRLGVACISDKVREGRLRWFGHVRRRDGFAPVRSVENLSVDGRRSRGRPRLTWDEQIRQDLLALHLSEDMISDRISWRRRIKLCLLIVWYSLLCVVTALG
;
A
#
# COMPACT_ATOMS: atom_id res chain seq x y z
N MET A 1 -19.13 -5.41 -6.48
CA MET A 1 -17.72 -5.21 -6.91
C MET A 1 -16.96 -6.54 -6.97
N ALA A 2 -17.34 -7.47 -7.87
CA ALA A 2 -16.79 -8.84 -7.85
C ALA A 2 -16.61 -9.45 -9.25
N HIS A 3 -16.25 -8.64 -10.26
CA HIS A 3 -15.99 -9.16 -11.61
C HIS A 3 -14.60 -9.81 -11.74
N ASN A 4 -13.58 -9.30 -11.02
CA ASN A 4 -12.18 -9.66 -11.26
C ASN A 4 -11.74 -11.05 -10.74
N ARG A 5 -12.50 -11.68 -9.84
CA ARG A 5 -12.17 -13.01 -9.30
C ARG A 5 -12.18 -14.10 -10.37
N ARG A 6 -13.00 -13.95 -11.41
CA ARG A 6 -13.10 -14.92 -12.51
C ARG A 6 -11.95 -14.84 -13.51
N LEU A 7 -11.27 -13.69 -13.60
CA LEU A 7 -10.20 -13.43 -14.55
C LEU A 7 -8.80 -13.59 -13.95
N GLY A 8 -8.68 -13.88 -12.63
CA GLY A 8 -7.39 -13.98 -11.95
C GLY A 8 -6.65 -12.64 -11.81
N VAL A 9 -7.32 -11.51 -12.08
CA VAL A 9 -6.71 -10.17 -12.07
C VAL A 9 -6.94 -9.51 -10.72
N ALA A 10 -5.88 -8.91 -10.16
CA ALA A 10 -5.97 -8.15 -8.91
C ALA A 10 -6.92 -6.95 -9.02
N CYS A 11 -7.54 -6.57 -7.91
CA CYS A 11 -8.37 -5.38 -7.88
C CYS A 11 -7.54 -4.11 -8.15
N ILE A 12 -8.13 -3.14 -8.85
CA ILE A 12 -7.49 -1.83 -9.10
C ILE A 12 -7.10 -1.18 -7.77
N SER A 13 -7.96 -1.27 -6.76
CA SER A 13 -7.69 -0.73 -5.42
C SER A 13 -6.41 -1.29 -4.79
N ASP A 14 -6.11 -2.56 -5.02
CA ASP A 14 -4.89 -3.19 -4.51
C ASP A 14 -3.65 -2.71 -5.26
N LYS A 15 -3.76 -2.50 -6.58
CA LYS A 15 -2.68 -1.92 -7.40
C LYS A 15 -2.39 -0.47 -7.03
N VAL A 16 -3.43 0.31 -6.74
CA VAL A 16 -3.29 1.68 -6.26
C VAL A 16 -2.62 1.69 -4.87
N ARG A 17 -3.04 0.81 -3.95
CA ARG A 17 -2.39 0.64 -2.64
C ARG A 17 -0.92 0.27 -2.78
N GLU A 18 -0.59 -0.70 -3.62
CA GLU A 18 0.80 -1.10 -3.88
C GLU A 18 1.63 0.09 -4.38
N GLY A 19 1.08 0.89 -5.31
CA GLY A 19 1.73 2.10 -5.82
C GLY A 19 2.01 3.14 -4.72
N ARG A 20 1.01 3.40 -3.87
CA ARG A 20 1.15 4.33 -2.73
C ARG A 20 2.25 3.88 -1.77
N LEU A 21 2.22 2.62 -1.32
CA LEU A 21 3.21 2.09 -0.39
C LEU A 21 4.61 2.00 -1.01
N ARG A 22 4.71 1.71 -2.31
CA ARG A 22 5.99 1.74 -3.03
C ARG A 22 6.60 3.14 -3.00
N TRP A 23 5.79 4.17 -3.23
CA TRP A 23 6.24 5.56 -3.17
C TRP A 23 6.59 5.98 -1.75
N PHE A 24 5.74 5.67 -0.77
CA PHE A 24 6.01 5.93 0.65
C PHE A 24 7.35 5.33 1.09
N GLY A 25 7.58 4.05 0.79
CA GLY A 25 8.85 3.41 1.11
C GLY A 25 10.04 3.98 0.34
N HIS A 26 9.83 4.62 -0.82
CA HIS A 26 10.86 5.40 -1.49
C HIS A 26 11.18 6.67 -0.69
N VAL A 27 10.17 7.46 -0.31
CA VAL A 27 10.34 8.70 0.48
C VAL A 27 11.05 8.43 1.80
N ARG A 28 10.59 7.45 2.58
CA ARG A 28 11.14 7.13 3.91
C ARG A 28 12.61 6.69 3.89
N ARG A 29 13.05 6.05 2.80
CA ARG A 29 14.44 5.62 2.61
C ARG A 29 15.37 6.72 2.09
N ARG A 30 14.85 7.89 1.73
CA ARG A 30 15.68 9.03 1.32
C ARG A 30 16.08 9.83 2.53
N ASP A 31 17.25 10.43 2.41
CA ASP A 31 17.81 11.32 3.42
C ASP A 31 16.84 12.47 3.75
N GLY A 32 16.83 12.91 5.01
CA GLY A 32 15.91 13.92 5.51
C GLY A 32 15.97 15.25 4.75
N PHE A 33 17.13 15.57 4.17
CA PHE A 33 17.34 16.80 3.39
C PHE A 33 17.05 16.63 1.90
N ALA A 34 16.73 15.41 1.44
CA ALA A 34 16.38 15.18 0.06
C ALA A 34 15.07 15.95 -0.28
N PRO A 35 14.98 16.64 -1.44
CA PRO A 35 13.78 17.40 -1.81
C PRO A 35 12.47 16.60 -1.76
N VAL A 36 12.56 15.28 -1.97
CA VAL A 36 11.43 14.36 -1.90
C VAL A 36 10.86 14.17 -0.49
N ARG A 37 11.64 14.40 0.57
CA ARG A 37 11.19 14.36 1.98
C ARG A 37 10.32 15.56 2.34
N SER A 38 10.46 16.69 1.64
CA SER A 38 9.64 17.88 1.86
C SER A 38 8.14 17.63 1.70
N VAL A 39 7.75 16.56 0.99
CA VAL A 39 6.34 16.14 0.85
C VAL A 39 5.73 15.70 2.18
N GLU A 40 6.52 15.21 3.14
CA GLU A 40 6.04 14.82 4.47
C GLU A 40 5.55 16.04 5.27
N ASN A 41 6.14 17.21 5.02
CA ASN A 41 5.81 18.46 5.71
C ASN A 41 4.84 19.35 4.90
N LEU A 42 4.36 18.88 3.75
CA LEU A 42 3.47 19.65 2.89
C LEU A 42 2.06 19.70 3.48
N SER A 43 1.73 20.81 4.13
CA SER A 43 0.35 21.15 4.49
C SER A 43 -0.32 21.87 3.34
N VAL A 44 -1.44 21.34 2.85
CA VAL A 44 -2.25 22.01 1.82
C VAL A 44 -3.19 22.99 2.52
N ASP A 45 -2.86 24.27 2.42
CA ASP A 45 -3.64 25.35 3.00
C ASP A 45 -4.90 25.64 2.17
N GLY A 46 -6.02 25.97 2.84
CA GLY A 46 -7.27 26.31 2.16
C GLY A 46 -8.55 25.92 2.90
N ARG A 47 -9.62 26.70 2.69
CA ARG A 47 -10.94 26.45 3.29
C ARG A 47 -11.67 25.34 2.53
N ARG A 48 -11.91 24.21 3.20
CA ARG A 48 -12.50 23.00 2.62
C ARG A 48 -14.00 23.16 2.32
N SER A 49 -14.47 22.56 1.24
CA SER A 49 -15.89 22.41 0.93
C SER A 49 -16.57 21.36 1.82
N ARG A 50 -17.87 21.53 2.12
CA ARG A 50 -18.67 20.51 2.80
C ARG A 50 -18.76 19.25 1.93
N GLY A 51 -18.59 18.07 2.54
CA GLY A 51 -18.80 16.76 1.89
C GLY A 51 -17.54 15.99 1.47
N ARG A 52 -16.35 16.61 1.42
CA ARG A 52 -15.10 15.87 1.15
C ARG A 52 -14.65 15.09 2.39
N PRO A 53 -14.44 13.76 2.33
CA PRO A 53 -13.87 13.00 3.43
C PRO A 53 -12.52 13.57 3.87
N ARG A 54 -12.26 13.59 5.18
CA ARG A 54 -11.05 14.13 5.82
C ARG A 54 -9.82 13.22 5.62
N LEU A 55 -9.68 12.53 4.50
CA LEU A 55 -8.57 11.59 4.33
C LEU A 55 -7.33 12.33 3.83
N THR A 56 -6.36 12.52 4.73
CA THR A 56 -5.03 13.02 4.36
C THR A 56 -4.21 11.89 3.74
N TRP A 57 -3.12 12.25 3.05
CA TRP A 57 -2.19 11.24 2.53
C TRP A 57 -1.62 10.38 3.67
N ASP A 58 -1.22 11.01 4.78
CA ASP A 58 -0.75 10.32 5.99
C ASP A 58 -1.78 9.34 6.54
N GLU A 59 -3.04 9.76 6.67
CA GLU A 59 -4.15 8.89 7.12
C GLU A 59 -4.32 7.70 6.17
N GLN A 60 -4.28 7.94 4.86
CA GLN A 60 -4.40 6.88 3.86
C GLN A 60 -3.24 5.88 3.93
N ILE A 61 -2.01 6.34 4.16
CA ILE A 61 -0.84 5.46 4.32
C ILE A 61 -0.97 4.62 5.60
N ARG A 62 -1.38 5.22 6.73
CA ARG A 62 -1.63 4.48 7.98
C ARG A 62 -2.69 3.39 7.79
N GLN A 63 -3.78 3.69 7.10
CA GLN A 63 -4.81 2.70 6.78
C GLN A 63 -4.28 1.57 5.89
N ASP A 64 -3.42 1.87 4.91
CA ASP A 64 -2.83 0.85 4.04
C ASP A 64 -1.84 -0.06 4.77
N LEU A 65 -1.04 0.51 5.68
CA LEU A 65 -0.13 -0.24 6.54
C LEU A 65 -0.92 -1.19 7.46
N LEU A 66 -1.98 -0.69 8.10
CA LEU A 66 -2.88 -1.48 8.94
C LEU A 66 -3.56 -2.61 8.15
N ALA A 67 -4.08 -2.31 6.96
CA ALA A 67 -4.75 -3.30 6.11
C ALA A 67 -3.83 -4.47 5.73
N LEU A 68 -2.52 -4.24 5.64
CA LEU A 68 -1.53 -5.24 5.28
C LEU A 68 -0.72 -5.75 6.48
N HIS A 69 -1.04 -5.32 7.71
CA HIS A 69 -0.28 -5.63 8.93
C HIS A 69 1.23 -5.34 8.77
N LEU A 70 1.54 -4.19 8.16
CA LEU A 70 2.91 -3.72 7.94
C LEU A 70 3.28 -2.69 8.98
N SER A 71 4.54 -2.74 9.39
CA SER A 71 5.13 -1.75 10.27
C SER A 71 6.21 -0.96 9.54
N GLU A 72 6.46 0.26 9.99
CA GLU A 72 7.37 1.19 9.31
C GLU A 72 8.85 0.78 9.41
N ASP A 73 9.24 0.07 10.47
CA ASP A 73 10.61 -0.48 10.63
C ASP A 73 11.01 -1.40 9.46
N MET A 74 10.02 -2.05 8.83
CA MET A 74 10.22 -2.96 7.71
C MET A 74 10.56 -2.24 6.39
N ILE A 75 10.42 -0.91 6.33
CA ILE A 75 10.63 -0.12 5.10
C ILE A 75 12.10 -0.10 4.67
N SER A 76 13.01 -0.21 5.64
CA SER A 76 14.46 -0.16 5.41
C SER A 76 14.94 -1.32 4.53
N ASP A 77 14.42 -2.53 4.77
CA ASP A 77 14.70 -3.69 3.93
C ASP A 77 13.87 -3.64 2.63
N ARG A 78 14.52 -3.27 1.53
CA ARG A 78 13.91 -3.18 0.20
C ARG A 78 13.30 -4.51 -0.26
N ILE A 79 13.91 -5.64 0.07
CA ILE A 79 13.46 -6.95 -0.42
C ILE A 79 12.20 -7.35 0.35
N SER A 80 12.24 -7.29 1.68
CA SER A 80 11.08 -7.58 2.52
C SER A 80 9.93 -6.61 2.23
N TRP A 81 10.20 -5.31 2.10
CA TRP A 81 9.20 -4.31 1.72
C TRP A 81 8.55 -4.64 0.39
N ARG A 82 9.35 -4.89 -0.65
CA ARG A 82 8.83 -5.19 -2.01
C ARG A 82 8.03 -6.49 -2.03
N ARG A 83 8.46 -7.52 -1.31
CA ARG A 83 7.70 -8.78 -1.19
C ARG A 83 6.34 -8.50 -0.56
N ARG A 84 6.31 -7.85 0.59
CA ARG A 84 5.10 -7.57 1.39
C ARG A 84 4.09 -6.67 0.69
N ILE A 85 4.51 -5.61 -0.01
CA ILE A 85 3.58 -4.75 -0.76
C ILE A 85 3.06 -5.41 -2.04
N LYS A 86 3.82 -6.34 -2.63
CA LYS A 86 3.38 -7.14 -3.78
C LYS A 86 2.49 -8.32 -3.39
N LEU A 87 2.37 -8.64 -2.09
CA LEU A 87 1.60 -9.79 -1.61
C LEU A 87 0.10 -9.70 -1.91
N CYS A 88 -0.45 -8.54 -2.30
CA CYS A 88 -1.80 -8.48 -2.89
C CYS A 88 -1.95 -9.37 -4.15
N LEU A 89 -0.86 -9.76 -4.82
CA LEU A 89 -0.85 -10.72 -5.92
C LEU A 89 -0.53 -12.16 -5.49
N LEU A 90 0.27 -12.34 -4.43
CA LEU A 90 0.77 -13.64 -4.00
C LEU A 90 -0.08 -14.30 -2.93
N ILE A 91 -0.84 -13.57 -2.10
CA ILE A 91 -1.77 -14.18 -1.13
C ILE A 91 -2.85 -14.96 -1.88
N VAL A 92 -3.32 -14.46 -3.03
CA VAL A 92 -4.26 -15.20 -3.87
C VAL A 92 -3.65 -16.51 -4.35
N TRP A 93 -2.37 -16.51 -4.74
CA TRP A 93 -1.67 -17.70 -5.23
C TRP A 93 -1.27 -18.67 -4.10
N TYR A 94 -0.83 -18.19 -2.94
CA TYR A 94 -0.49 -19.02 -1.78
C TYR A 94 -1.74 -19.57 -1.07
N SER A 95 -2.84 -18.82 -1.01
CA SER A 95 -4.12 -19.34 -0.53
C SER A 95 -4.74 -20.33 -1.53
N LEU A 96 -4.62 -20.11 -2.83
CA LEU A 96 -5.00 -21.12 -3.85
C LEU A 96 -4.08 -22.35 -3.79
N LEU A 97 -2.78 -22.18 -3.61
CA LEU A 97 -1.83 -23.29 -3.45
C LEU A 97 -2.18 -24.10 -2.22
N CYS A 98 -2.41 -23.48 -1.05
CA CYS A 98 -2.85 -24.18 0.16
C CYS A 98 -4.17 -24.93 -0.02
N VAL A 99 -5.15 -24.37 -0.73
CA VAL A 99 -6.44 -25.05 -1.00
C VAL A 99 -6.27 -26.21 -1.99
N VAL A 100 -5.43 -26.05 -3.02
CA VAL A 100 -5.14 -27.10 -4.02
C VAL A 100 -4.28 -28.23 -3.43
N THR A 101 -3.36 -27.94 -2.51
CA THR A 101 -2.56 -28.95 -1.82
C THR A 101 -3.27 -29.61 -0.64
N ALA A 102 -4.36 -29.03 -0.13
CA ALA A 102 -5.15 -29.60 0.98
C ALA A 102 -6.37 -30.43 0.50
N LEU A 103 -6.65 -30.44 -0.81
CA LEU A 103 -7.71 -31.23 -1.46
C LEU A 103 -7.14 -32.36 -2.35
N GLY A 104 -5.84 -32.66 -2.22
CA GLY A 104 -5.15 -33.74 -2.92
C GLY A 104 -4.61 -34.78 -1.94
#